data_AF-A0A182AMN5-F1
#
_entry.id   AF-A0A182AMN5-F1
#
_cell.length_a   1.000
_cell.length_b   1.000
_cell.length_c   1.000
_cell.angle_alpha   90.00
_cell.angle_beta   90.00
_cell.angle_gamma   90.00
#
_symmetry.space_group_name_H-M   'P 1'
#
loop_
_entity.id
_entity.type
_entity.pdbx_description
1 polymer ?
#
loop_
_entity_poly.entity_id
_entity_poly.type
_entity_poly.pdbx_seq_one_letter_code
_entity_poly.pdbx_strand_id
1 'polypeptide(L)'
;MVALMRERLRCLPSAPGLCRGTRSTWGIAAMAALLIGGAPSRAEPWKNCAYNDQPIPCRDSHSSDGTVRIVWKDGKAMTYRLIKEGFPISTLRDSLGGLWEREIYVQGNAVFTNKTNGNRIFVPLRPASNRP
;
A
#
# COMPACT_ATOMS: atom_id res chain seq x y z
N MET A 1 13.61 26.53 64.15
CA MET A 1 13.99 25.18 63.70
C MET A 1 14.22 25.23 62.19
N VAL A 2 15.48 25.05 61.77
CA VAL A 2 15.98 24.48 60.50
C VAL A 2 15.35 25.02 59.19
N ALA A 3 15.98 25.99 58.51
CA ALA A 3 16.97 25.84 57.42
C ALA A 3 16.36 25.22 56.13
N LEU A 4 16.10 26.01 55.08
CA LEU A 4 16.99 26.48 54.01
C LEU A 4 17.24 25.45 52.88
N MET A 5 17.13 26.00 51.67
CA MET A 5 17.86 25.64 50.44
C MET A 5 17.25 24.63 49.45
N ARG A 6 16.87 25.21 48.29
CA ARG A 6 17.08 24.67 46.94
C ARG A 6 18.46 24.01 46.84
N GLU A 7 18.56 22.91 46.09
CA GLU A 7 19.64 22.70 45.12
C GLU A 7 19.33 21.50 44.22
N ARG A 8 19.53 21.66 42.91
CA ARG A 8 19.60 20.57 41.93
C ARG A 8 20.93 19.82 42.09
N LEU A 9 20.90 18.50 42.29
CA LEU A 9 22.06 17.62 42.08
C LEU A 9 21.57 16.37 41.34
N ARG A 10 21.69 16.36 40.01
CA ARG A 10 22.83 15.82 39.24
C ARG A 10 22.98 14.30 39.45
N CYS A 11 22.64 13.57 38.39
CA CYS A 11 23.19 12.24 38.14
C CYS A 11 24.72 12.32 38.23
N LEU A 12 25.30 11.54 39.14
CA LEU A 12 26.73 11.28 39.16
C LEU A 12 27.05 10.08 38.26
N PRO A 13 28.12 10.15 37.46
CA PRO A 13 28.51 9.12 36.51
C PRO A 13 29.44 8.08 37.16
N SER A 14 29.61 6.97 36.44
CA SER A 14 30.81 6.11 36.42
C SER A 14 30.84 4.84 37.27
N ALA A 15 30.53 3.73 36.58
CA ALA A 15 31.31 2.48 36.52
C ALA A 15 31.33 1.53 37.75
N PRO A 16 31.87 0.29 37.63
CA PRO A 16 31.07 -0.92 37.63
C PRO A 16 31.38 -1.82 38.84
N GLY A 17 30.38 -2.08 39.67
CA GLY A 17 30.51 -2.97 40.83
C GLY A 17 29.55 -4.14 40.73
N LEU A 18 30.10 -5.34 40.58
CA LEU A 18 29.39 -6.60 40.72
C LEU A 18 28.62 -6.66 42.04
N CYS A 19 27.29 -6.75 41.97
CA CYS A 19 26.49 -7.31 43.04
C CYS A 19 25.86 -8.62 42.54
N ARG A 20 26.50 -9.73 42.93
CA ARG A 20 26.02 -11.09 42.77
C ARG A 20 25.00 -11.36 43.87
N GLY A 21 23.72 -11.46 43.52
CA GLY A 21 22.62 -11.80 44.42
C GLY A 21 21.70 -12.82 43.77
N THR A 22 21.68 -14.02 44.33
CA THR A 22 20.93 -15.20 43.90
C THR A 22 19.42 -15.06 44.09
N ARG A 23 18.68 -15.49 43.06
CA ARG A 23 17.41 -16.23 43.09
C ARG A 23 16.27 -15.59 43.92
N SER A 24 15.49 -14.74 43.26
CA SER A 24 14.06 -14.65 43.54
C SER A 24 13.30 -14.74 42.22
N THR A 25 12.50 -15.80 42.14
CA THR A 25 11.47 -16.07 41.15
C THR A 25 10.44 -14.93 41.08
N TRP A 26 9.59 -15.00 40.04
CA TRP A 26 8.36 -14.23 39.78
C TRP A 26 8.54 -12.90 39.04
N GLY A 27 8.10 -12.91 37.78
CA GLY A 27 7.84 -11.67 37.04
C GLY A 27 8.31 -11.63 35.59
N ILE A 28 8.28 -12.76 34.84
CA ILE A 28 8.39 -12.65 33.37
C ILE A 28 7.04 -12.13 32.86
N ALA A 29 6.85 -10.82 32.88
CA ALA A 29 5.88 -10.18 32.00
C ALA A 29 6.47 -10.29 30.59
N ALA A 30 6.22 -11.42 29.93
CA ALA A 30 6.39 -11.53 28.50
C ALA A 30 5.34 -10.61 27.86
N MET A 31 5.72 -9.36 27.63
CA MET A 31 5.03 -8.51 26.68
C MET A 31 5.12 -9.22 25.33
N ALA A 32 4.07 -9.96 24.99
CA ALA A 32 3.85 -10.48 23.67
C ALA A 32 3.75 -9.28 22.73
N ALA A 33 4.88 -8.92 22.13
CA ALA A 33 4.90 -8.05 20.97
C ALA A 33 4.15 -8.80 19.85
N LEU A 34 2.83 -8.56 19.74
CA LEU A 34 2.09 -8.83 18.52
C LEU A 34 2.66 -7.89 17.45
N LEU A 35 3.77 -8.33 16.86
CA LEU A 35 4.15 -7.92 15.52
C LEU A 35 3.04 -8.44 14.62
N ILE A 36 2.03 -7.59 14.35
CA ILE A 36 1.18 -7.73 13.18
C ILE A 36 2.09 -7.39 11.99
N GLY A 37 3.02 -8.29 11.70
CA GLY A 37 3.74 -8.35 10.44
C GLY A 37 2.73 -8.80 9.41
N GLY A 38 1.98 -7.85 8.86
CA GLY A 38 1.33 -8.08 7.58
C GLY A 38 2.41 -8.54 6.62
N ALA A 39 2.30 -9.78 6.13
CA ALA A 39 3.22 -10.30 5.13
C ALA A 39 3.35 -9.25 4.01
N PRO A 40 4.56 -8.94 3.52
CA PRO A 40 4.70 -8.03 2.39
C PRO A 40 3.83 -8.58 1.26
N SER A 41 2.77 -7.85 0.92
CA SER A 41 1.91 -8.17 -0.22
C SER A 41 2.83 -8.32 -1.42
N ARG A 42 3.00 -9.56 -1.92
CA ARG A 42 3.85 -9.86 -3.07
C ARG A 42 3.43 -8.89 -4.18
N ALA A 43 4.34 -8.01 -4.58
CA ALA A 43 4.01 -6.98 -5.54
C ALA A 43 3.51 -7.65 -6.83
N GLU A 44 2.33 -7.24 -7.31
CA GLU A 44 1.74 -7.83 -8.50
C GLU A 44 2.72 -7.80 -9.68
N PRO A 45 2.78 -8.87 -10.48
CA PRO A 45 3.65 -8.90 -11.65
C PRO A 45 3.29 -7.79 -12.64
N TRP A 46 4.29 -7.32 -13.39
CA TRP A 46 4.06 -6.34 -14.45
C TRP A 46 3.20 -6.93 -15.56
N LYS A 47 2.26 -6.13 -16.06
CA LYS A 47 1.36 -6.46 -17.16
C LYS A 47 1.70 -5.59 -18.39
N ASN A 48 1.43 -6.12 -19.59
CA ASN A 48 1.61 -5.41 -20.86
C ASN A 48 0.41 -4.47 -21.12
N CYS A 49 0.31 -3.40 -20.34
CA CYS A 49 -0.75 -2.42 -20.46
C CYS A 49 -0.48 -1.43 -21.61
N ALA A 50 -1.50 -0.67 -21.98
CA ALA A 50 -1.36 0.46 -22.91
C ALA A 50 -2.18 1.67 -22.45
N TYR A 51 -1.67 2.86 -22.72
CA TYR A 51 -2.37 4.14 -22.56
C TYR A 51 -2.46 4.82 -23.94
N ASN A 52 -3.66 5.09 -24.44
CA ASN A 52 -3.90 5.61 -25.79
C ASN A 52 -3.12 4.82 -26.87
N ASP A 53 -3.23 3.50 -26.80
CA ASP A 53 -2.53 2.53 -27.67
C ASP A 53 -0.99 2.58 -27.62
N GLN A 54 -0.41 3.39 -26.72
CA GLN A 54 1.02 3.39 -26.43
C GLN A 54 1.33 2.33 -25.36
N PRO A 55 2.17 1.32 -25.66
CA PRO A 55 2.52 0.27 -24.70
C PRO A 55 3.34 0.83 -23.54
N ILE A 56 2.80 0.75 -22.32
CA ILE A 56 3.48 1.13 -21.09
C ILE A 56 3.15 0.07 -20.04
N PRO A 57 4.14 -0.72 -19.56
CA PRO A 57 3.86 -1.76 -18.58
C PRO A 57 3.24 -1.17 -17.31
N CYS A 58 2.27 -1.87 -16.72
CA CYS A 58 1.58 -1.41 -15.53
C CYS A 58 1.34 -2.54 -14.52
N ARG A 59 0.96 -2.16 -13.30
CA ARG A 59 0.43 -3.03 -12.25
C ARG A 59 -0.88 -2.44 -11.77
N ASP A 60 -1.92 -3.23 -11.71
CA ASP A 60 -3.26 -2.85 -11.24
C ASP A 60 -3.63 -3.64 -10.00
N SER A 61 -3.92 -2.92 -8.91
CA SER A 61 -4.41 -3.52 -7.67
C SER A 61 -5.88 -3.19 -7.47
N HIS A 62 -6.68 -4.17 -7.05
CA HIS A 62 -8.12 -4.03 -6.85
C HIS A 62 -8.46 -4.09 -5.36
N SER A 63 -9.28 -3.16 -4.91
CA SER A 63 -9.81 -3.11 -3.55
C SER A 63 -11.23 -3.68 -3.50
N SER A 64 -11.68 -4.10 -2.33
CA SER A 64 -13.01 -4.71 -2.13
C SER A 64 -14.17 -3.75 -2.39
N ASP A 65 -13.92 -2.44 -2.35
CA ASP A 65 -14.87 -1.37 -2.70
C ASP A 65 -14.97 -1.13 -4.23
N GLY A 66 -14.27 -1.93 -5.04
CA GLY A 66 -14.20 -1.78 -6.49
C GLY A 66 -13.23 -0.70 -6.96
N THR A 67 -12.49 -0.06 -6.04
CA THR A 67 -11.42 0.88 -6.39
C THR A 67 -10.26 0.14 -7.05
N VAL A 68 -9.80 0.67 -8.18
CA VAL A 68 -8.65 0.16 -8.93
C VAL A 68 -7.53 1.18 -8.87
N ARG A 69 -6.31 0.74 -8.54
CA ARG A 69 -5.13 1.59 -8.62
C ARG A 69 -4.18 1.04 -9.68
N ILE A 70 -3.84 1.87 -10.66
CA ILE A 70 -2.90 1.53 -11.73
C ILE A 70 -1.59 2.27 -11.48
N VAL A 71 -0.48 1.52 -11.42
CA VAL A 71 0.88 2.04 -11.35
C VAL A 71 1.59 1.71 -12.64
N TRP A 72 2.13 2.72 -13.28
CA TRP A 72 2.85 2.62 -14.53
C TRP A 72 4.35 2.47 -14.30
N LYS A 73 5.04 1.80 -15.23
CA LYS A 73 6.49 1.59 -15.15
C LYS A 73 7.29 2.89 -15.28
N ASP A 74 6.70 3.93 -15.84
CA ASP A 74 7.27 5.28 -15.93
C ASP A 74 7.23 6.06 -14.59
N GLY A 75 6.71 5.45 -13.52
CA GLY A 75 6.61 6.04 -12.19
C GLY A 75 5.31 6.80 -11.92
N LYS A 76 4.41 6.94 -12.90
CA LYS A 76 3.09 7.53 -12.68
C LYS A 76 2.15 6.53 -12.01
N ALA A 77 1.16 7.03 -11.27
CA ALA A 77 0.10 6.22 -10.71
C ALA A 77 -1.23 6.97 -10.73
N MET A 78 -2.33 6.23 -10.87
CA MET A 78 -3.69 6.78 -10.85
C MET A 78 -4.62 5.84 -10.09
N THR A 79 -5.58 6.41 -9.38
CA THR A 79 -6.62 5.66 -8.65
C THR A 79 -7.98 5.96 -9.26
N TYR A 80 -8.75 4.92 -9.51
CA TYR A 80 -10.07 4.94 -10.11
C TYR A 80 -11.07 4.36 -9.10
N ARG A 81 -11.92 5.21 -8.53
CA ARG A 81 -12.93 4.84 -7.54
C ARG A 81 -14.22 4.47 -8.26
N LEU A 82 -14.85 3.37 -7.87
CA LEU A 82 -16.12 2.94 -8.42
C LEU A 82 -17.23 3.94 -8.03
N ILE A 83 -17.98 4.44 -9.02
CA ILE A 83 -19.19 5.26 -8.78
C ILE A 83 -20.43 4.40 -8.99
N LYS A 84 -20.43 3.63 -10.08
CA LYS A 84 -21.56 2.78 -10.46
C LYS A 84 -21.03 1.45 -10.92
N GLU A 85 -21.44 0.40 -10.22
CA GLU A 85 -21.17 -0.97 -10.62
C GLU A 85 -22.05 -1.39 -11.81
N GLY A 86 -21.48 -2.21 -12.68
CA GLY A 86 -22.20 -2.79 -13.81
C GLY A 86 -21.31 -3.76 -14.58
N PHE A 87 -21.94 -4.69 -15.29
CA PHE A 87 -21.29 -5.67 -16.15
C PHE A 87 -21.95 -5.68 -17.55
N PRO A 88 -21.18 -5.57 -18.64
CA PRO A 88 -19.72 -5.49 -18.67
C PRO A 88 -19.15 -4.09 -18.34
N ILE A 89 -20.00 -3.06 -18.27
CA ILE A 89 -19.57 -1.66 -18.11
C ILE A 89 -19.85 -1.15 -16.69
N SER A 90 -18.80 -0.67 -16.01
CA SER A 90 -18.86 0.08 -14.75
C SER A 90 -18.45 1.54 -14.98
N THR A 91 -18.91 2.47 -14.12
CA THR A 91 -18.46 3.87 -14.12
C THR A 91 -17.54 4.15 -12.94
N LEU A 92 -16.38 4.75 -13.20
CA LEU A 92 -15.38 5.11 -12.21
C LEU A 92 -15.00 6.60 -12.29
N ARG A 93 -14.46 7.12 -11.19
CA ARG A 93 -13.86 8.45 -11.11
C ARG A 93 -12.39 8.35 -10.80
N ASP A 94 -11.54 9.01 -11.58
CA ASP A 94 -10.12 9.09 -11.25
C ASP A 94 -9.85 10.10 -10.12
N SER A 95 -8.63 10.09 -9.58
CA SER A 95 -8.21 11.03 -8.52
C SER A 95 -8.10 12.50 -8.96
N LEU A 96 -8.09 12.77 -10.28
CA LEU A 96 -8.13 14.11 -10.87
C LEU A 96 -9.57 14.59 -11.11
N GLY A 97 -10.56 13.74 -10.85
CA GLY A 97 -11.99 14.05 -11.00
C GLY A 97 -12.60 13.62 -12.33
N GLY A 98 -11.83 13.05 -13.26
CA GLY A 98 -12.29 12.57 -14.57
C GLY A 98 -13.18 11.33 -14.47
N LEU A 99 -14.18 11.24 -15.35
CA LEU A 99 -15.10 10.09 -15.43
C LEU A 99 -14.64 9.07 -16.46
N TRP A 100 -14.62 7.81 -16.05
CA TRP A 100 -14.16 6.68 -16.85
C TRP A 100 -15.23 5.58 -16.90
N GLU A 101 -15.43 5.01 -18.08
CA GLU A 101 -16.14 3.75 -18.24
C GLU A 101 -15.12 2.61 -18.26
N ARG A 102 -15.30 1.61 -17.39
CA ARG A 102 -14.53 0.36 -17.41
C ARG A 102 -15.37 -0.74 -18.02
N GLU A 103 -14.96 -1.22 -19.18
CA GLU A 103 -15.51 -2.41 -19.82
C GLU A 103 -14.64 -3.63 -19.47
N ILE A 104 -15.25 -4.68 -18.94
CA ILE A 104 -14.60 -5.95 -18.66
C ILE A 104 -15.01 -6.96 -19.74
N TYR A 105 -14.04 -7.44 -20.51
CA TYR A 105 -14.26 -8.50 -21.50
C TYR A 105 -14.38 -9.86 -20.81
N VAL A 106 -15.05 -10.80 -21.47
CA VAL A 106 -15.23 -12.19 -20.98
C VAL A 106 -13.91 -12.92 -20.67
N GLN A 107 -12.82 -12.51 -21.33
CA GLN A 107 -11.46 -13.03 -21.07
C GLN A 107 -10.82 -12.45 -19.79
N GLY A 108 -11.49 -11.50 -19.13
CA GLY A 108 -11.02 -10.76 -17.95
C GLY A 108 -10.14 -9.54 -18.27
N ASN A 109 -9.90 -9.23 -19.55
CA ASN A 109 -9.24 -7.99 -19.92
C ASN A 109 -10.15 -6.80 -19.60
N ALA A 110 -9.56 -5.68 -19.20
CA ALA A 110 -10.29 -4.46 -18.90
C ALA A 110 -9.86 -3.32 -19.83
N VAL A 111 -10.82 -2.56 -20.32
CA VAL A 111 -10.60 -1.29 -21.02
C VAL A 111 -11.25 -0.18 -20.23
N PHE A 112 -10.50 0.87 -19.96
CA PHE A 112 -11.01 2.10 -19.35
C PHE A 112 -11.05 3.18 -20.41
N THR A 113 -12.17 3.87 -20.56
CA THR A 113 -12.34 4.98 -21.51
C THR A 113 -12.82 6.22 -20.76
N ASN A 114 -12.08 7.31 -20.85
CA ASN A 114 -12.46 8.60 -20.29
C ASN A 114 -13.55 9.23 -21.15
N LYS A 115 -14.69 9.57 -20.55
CA LYS A 115 -15.86 10.07 -21.29
C LYS A 115 -15.72 11.50 -21.78
N THR A 116 -14.79 12.26 -21.21
CA THR A 116 -14.62 13.68 -21.53
C THR A 116 -13.60 13.88 -22.65
N ASN A 117 -12.47 13.17 -22.60
CA ASN A 117 -11.36 13.39 -23.55
C ASN A 117 -11.06 12.18 -24.46
N GLY A 118 -11.75 11.05 -24.27
CA GLY A 118 -11.54 9.84 -25.08
C GLY A 118 -10.25 9.08 -24.77
N ASN A 119 -9.48 9.47 -23.74
CA ASN A 119 -8.29 8.72 -23.34
C ASN A 119 -8.67 7.30 -22.94
N ARG A 120 -7.83 6.34 -23.31
CA ARG A 120 -8.11 4.92 -23.18
C ARG A 120 -6.96 4.20 -22.49
N ILE A 121 -7.29 3.26 -21.61
CA ILE A 121 -6.34 2.39 -20.93
C ILE A 121 -6.74 0.95 -21.20
N PHE A 122 -5.81 0.13 -21.67
CA PHE A 122 -5.96 -1.31 -21.79
C PHE A 122 -5.16 -2.00 -20.69
N VAL A 123 -5.83 -2.82 -19.89
CA VAL A 123 -5.22 -3.65 -18.84
C VAL A 123 -5.55 -5.11 -19.12
N PRO A 124 -4.56 -5.94 -19.47
CA PRO A 124 -4.81 -7.37 -19.67
C PRO A 124 -5.05 -8.07 -18.32
N LEU A 125 -5.80 -9.18 -18.34
CA LEU A 125 -5.97 -10.01 -17.14
C LEU A 125 -4.62 -10.55 -16.66
N ARG A 126 -3.82 -11.03 -17.63
CA ARG A 126 -2.60 -11.79 -17.37
C ARG A 126 -1.37 -10.87 -17.32
N PRO A 127 -0.40 -11.17 -16.46
CA PRO A 127 0.90 -10.51 -16.51
C PRO A 127 1.62 -10.78 -17.83
N ALA A 128 2.60 -9.93 -18.11
CA ALA A 128 3.49 -10.11 -19.24
C ALA A 128 4.15 -11.49 -19.12
N SER A 129 4.00 -12.35 -20.13
CA SER A 129 4.83 -13.55 -20.18
C SER A 129 6.26 -13.10 -20.44
N ASN A 130 7.18 -13.35 -19.51
CA ASN A 130 8.60 -13.40 -19.81
C ASN A 130 8.80 -14.56 -20.82
N ARG A 131 8.57 -14.30 -22.10
CA ARG A 131 9.06 -15.18 -23.14
C ARG A 131 10.45 -14.63 -23.50
N PRO A 132 11.52 -15.40 -23.28
CA PRO A 132 12.87 -15.00 -23.68
C PRO A 132 12.96 -14.81 -25.19
#